data_AF-A0A7S4JGY6-F1
#
_entry.id   AF-A0A7S4JGY6-F1
#
_cell.length_a   1.000
_cell.length_b   1.000
_cell.length_c   1.000
_cell.angle_alpha   90.00
_cell.angle_beta   90.00
_cell.angle_gamma   90.00
#
_symmetry.space_group_name_H-M   'P 1'
#
loop_
_entity.id
_entity.type
_entity.pdbx_description
1 polymer ?
#
loop_
_entity_poly.entity_id
_entity_poly.type
_entity_poly.pdbx_seq_one_letter_code
_entity_poly.pdbx_strand_id
1 'polypeptide(L)'
;MAPMTFFGCCCCYEALDFENIVLCCISDGETCCCTNKACLAAGEEPLGVGMVEGDKGECCVLALFCCTYGCKVPSTCCNGWGRCLCFQTAQSCPCGEDKYVKNCVCNAYGVGCAPQCGCCSAPQSEVPTTLKKGGAAAGAPTIVEIAR
;
A
#
# COMPACT_ATOMS: atom_id res chain seq x y z
N MET A 1 -7.32 -20.17 6.50
CA MET A 1 -7.21 -19.66 7.87
C MET A 1 -7.38 -18.17 7.80
N ALA A 2 -8.34 -17.60 8.55
CA ALA A 2 -8.59 -16.16 8.53
C ALA A 2 -7.32 -15.38 8.91
N PRO A 3 -7.09 -14.18 8.33
CA PRO A 3 -5.93 -13.37 8.64
C PRO A 3 -5.95 -12.95 10.11
N MET A 4 -4.77 -12.90 10.73
CA MET A 4 -4.62 -12.60 12.16
C MET A 4 -3.67 -11.42 12.39
N THR A 5 -4.09 -10.45 13.20
CA THR A 5 -3.24 -9.33 13.60
C THR A 5 -2.17 -9.85 14.55
N PHE A 6 -0.89 -9.69 14.18
CA PHE A 6 0.25 -10.12 14.98
C PHE A 6 0.84 -8.97 15.79
N PHE A 7 0.87 -7.76 15.23
CA PHE A 7 1.38 -6.57 15.88
C PHE A 7 0.54 -5.36 15.48
N GLY A 8 0.41 -4.37 16.35
CA GLY A 8 -0.21 -3.11 16.00
C GLY A 8 -0.07 -2.06 17.09
N CYS A 9 0.15 -0.82 16.65
CA CYS A 9 0.38 0.31 17.53
C CYS A 9 -0.34 1.54 17.00
N CYS A 10 -1.36 1.97 17.73
CA CYS A 10 -2.21 3.12 17.45
C CYS A 10 -2.83 3.08 16.04
N CYS A 11 -2.13 3.64 15.07
CA CYS A 11 -2.62 3.89 13.72
C CYS A 11 -2.09 2.90 12.68
N CYS A 12 -1.34 1.88 13.08
CA CYS A 12 -0.82 0.86 12.17
C CYS A 12 -0.94 -0.55 12.75
N TYR A 13 -0.99 -1.54 11.86
CA TYR A 13 -0.96 -2.94 12.23
C TYR A 13 -0.20 -3.78 11.20
N GLU A 14 0.25 -4.94 11.66
CA GLU A 14 0.79 -6.04 10.87
C GLU A 14 -0.04 -7.29 11.15
N ALA A 15 -0.43 -7.98 10.08
CA ALA A 15 -1.22 -9.19 10.11
C ALA A 15 -0.58 -10.27 9.24
N LEU A 16 -0.91 -11.53 9.57
CA LEU A 16 -0.54 -12.69 8.79
C LEU A 16 -1.77 -13.18 8.02
N ASP A 17 -1.66 -13.21 6.69
CA ASP A 17 -2.65 -13.78 5.78
C ASP A 17 -2.01 -14.97 5.04
N PHE A 18 -2.45 -16.18 5.39
CA PHE A 18 -1.98 -17.42 4.78
C PHE A 18 -2.83 -17.87 3.59
N GLU A 19 -3.96 -17.20 3.31
CA GLU A 19 -4.83 -17.51 2.19
C GLU A 19 -4.39 -16.75 0.93
N ASN A 20 -3.93 -15.50 1.09
CA ASN A 20 -3.51 -14.66 -0.03
C ASN A 20 -2.01 -14.33 0.05
N ILE A 21 -1.18 -15.31 -0.31
CA ILE A 21 0.28 -15.13 -0.32
C ILE A 21 0.67 -14.34 -1.57
N VAL A 22 1.27 -13.16 -1.37
CA VAL A 22 1.79 -12.33 -2.46
C VAL A 22 3.27 -12.62 -2.64
N LEU A 23 3.68 -13.13 -3.81
CA LEU A 23 5.09 -13.29 -4.12
C LEU A 23 5.72 -11.91 -4.35
N CYS A 24 6.80 -11.58 -3.64
CA CYS A 24 7.42 -10.24 -3.58
C CYS A 24 6.57 -9.19 -2.85
N CYS A 25 6.65 -7.92 -3.22
CA CYS A 25 6.08 -6.79 -2.47
C CYS A 25 5.09 -5.99 -3.32
N ILE A 26 3.95 -5.64 -2.72
CA ILE A 26 2.97 -4.73 -3.28
C ILE A 26 2.53 -3.76 -2.20
N SER A 27 2.46 -2.48 -2.53
CA SER A 27 2.05 -1.47 -1.55
C SER A 27 1.51 -0.23 -2.24
N ASP A 28 0.59 0.45 -1.58
CA ASP A 28 0.07 1.74 -2.00
C ASP A 28 -0.17 2.58 -0.75
N GLY A 29 0.31 3.82 -0.76
CA GLY A 29 0.15 4.69 0.37
C GLY A 29 0.51 6.14 0.12
N GLU A 30 0.16 6.94 1.11
CA GLU A 30 0.56 8.32 1.26
C GLU A 30 1.15 8.54 2.65
N THR A 31 2.15 9.41 2.72
CA THR A 31 2.71 9.95 3.97
C THR A 31 2.95 11.44 3.77
N CYS A 32 2.20 12.26 4.51
CA CYS A 32 2.16 13.69 4.36
C CYS A 32 1.85 14.09 2.90
N CYS A 33 2.80 14.74 2.21
CA CYS A 33 2.66 15.14 0.82
C CYS A 33 3.14 14.08 -0.18
N CYS A 34 3.81 13.02 0.28
CA CYS A 34 4.38 12.00 -0.59
C CYS A 34 3.38 10.86 -0.80
N THR A 35 3.22 10.42 -2.04
CA THR A 35 2.53 9.17 -2.39
C THR A 35 3.53 8.16 -2.91
N ASN A 36 3.29 6.88 -2.65
CA ASN A 36 4.16 5.81 -3.11
C ASN A 36 3.36 4.58 -3.51
N LYS A 37 3.76 3.94 -4.61
CA LYS A 37 3.24 2.63 -5.03
C LYS A 37 4.39 1.70 -5.32
N ALA A 38 4.21 0.41 -5.07
CA ALA A 38 5.15 -0.64 -5.46
C ALA A 38 4.40 -1.82 -6.06
N CYS A 39 4.89 -2.33 -7.20
CA CYS A 39 4.26 -3.39 -8.00
C CYS A 39 5.20 -4.60 -8.21
N LEU A 40 6.06 -4.91 -7.23
CA LEU A 40 6.99 -6.04 -7.35
C LEU A 40 6.28 -7.40 -7.31
N ALA A 41 5.00 -7.42 -6.96
CA ALA A 41 4.22 -8.64 -6.89
C ALA A 41 4.04 -9.34 -8.24
N ALA A 42 4.09 -10.68 -8.22
CA ALA A 42 3.91 -11.47 -9.43
C ALA A 42 2.51 -11.24 -10.05
N GLY A 43 2.48 -10.88 -11.34
CA GLY A 43 1.24 -10.60 -12.07
C GLY A 43 0.81 -9.13 -12.08
N GLU A 44 1.51 -8.25 -11.37
CA GLU A 44 1.27 -6.82 -11.44
C GLU A 44 1.82 -6.21 -12.74
N GLU A 45 1.12 -5.20 -13.24
CA GLU A 45 1.59 -4.42 -14.39
C GLU A 45 2.68 -3.43 -13.95
N PRO A 46 3.73 -3.22 -14.77
CA PRO A 46 4.75 -2.21 -14.47
C PRO A 46 4.14 -0.81 -14.34
N LEU A 47 4.66 -0.03 -13.40
CA LEU A 47 4.16 1.31 -13.08
C LEU A 47 4.63 2.42 -14.05
N GLY A 48 5.33 2.05 -15.12
CA GLY A 48 5.91 2.97 -16.09
C GLY A 48 7.33 3.42 -15.74
N VAL A 49 7.89 4.34 -16.54
CA VAL A 49 9.23 4.90 -16.34
C VAL A 49 9.21 6.39 -16.68
N GLY A 50 9.79 7.22 -15.81
CA GLY A 50 9.88 8.66 -16.00
C GLY A 50 8.72 9.41 -15.36
N MET A 51 8.33 10.55 -15.92
CA MET A 51 7.16 11.30 -15.45
C MET A 51 5.89 10.62 -15.96
N VAL A 52 5.02 10.21 -15.06
CA VAL A 52 3.75 9.53 -15.40
C VAL A 52 2.55 10.36 -14.94
N GLU A 53 1.37 10.04 -15.47
CA GLU A 53 0.13 10.62 -14.97
C GLU A 53 -0.12 10.16 -13.53
N GLY A 54 -0.42 11.13 -12.66
CA GLY A 54 -0.75 10.87 -11.27
C GLY A 54 -2.25 10.77 -11.01
N ASP A 55 -2.58 10.33 -9.81
CA ASP A 55 -3.93 10.39 -9.29
C ASP A 55 -4.39 11.85 -9.08
N LYS A 56 -5.70 12.04 -8.98
CA LYS A 56 -6.30 13.38 -8.84
C LYS A 56 -5.70 14.13 -7.64
N GLY A 57 -5.05 15.27 -7.94
CA GLY A 57 -4.45 16.16 -6.93
C GLY A 57 -2.94 15.98 -6.75
N GLU A 58 -2.33 15.03 -7.46
CA GLU A 58 -0.87 14.91 -7.53
C GLU A 58 -0.28 15.97 -8.47
N CYS A 59 0.73 16.69 -7.99
CA CYS A 59 1.44 17.72 -8.72
C CYS A 59 2.45 17.12 -9.71
N CYS A 60 3.12 16.04 -9.31
CA CYS A 60 4.07 15.31 -10.13
C CYS A 60 4.18 13.88 -9.63
N VAL A 61 4.42 12.94 -10.54
CA VAL A 61 4.66 11.53 -10.22
C VAL A 61 5.83 11.02 -11.04
N LEU A 62 6.86 10.59 -10.34
CA LEU A 62 8.02 9.93 -10.92
C LEU A 62 7.85 8.43 -10.75
N ALA A 63 7.86 7.71 -11.87
CA ALA A 63 7.82 6.26 -11.90
C ALA A 63 9.19 5.67 -12.24
N LEU A 64 9.52 4.60 -11.53
CA LEU A 64 10.44 3.56 -11.94
C LEU A 64 9.61 2.33 -12.30
N PHE A 65 10.25 1.36 -12.97
CA PHE A 65 9.58 0.15 -13.44
C PHE A 65 8.72 -0.55 -12.37
N CYS A 66 9.19 -0.56 -11.13
CA CYS A 66 8.56 -1.27 -10.02
C CYS A 66 7.93 -0.38 -8.94
N CYS A 67 8.08 0.95 -9.01
CA CYS A 67 7.57 1.85 -7.98
C CYS A 67 7.32 3.26 -8.50
N THR A 68 6.34 3.95 -7.91
CA THR A 68 6.12 5.38 -8.15
C THR A 68 6.31 6.18 -6.87
N TYR A 69 6.70 7.44 -7.06
CA TYR A 69 6.73 8.46 -6.03
C TYR A 69 6.03 9.71 -6.55
N GLY A 70 4.92 10.07 -5.92
CA GLY A 70 4.17 11.27 -6.24
C GLY A 70 4.23 12.31 -5.13
N CYS A 71 3.86 13.54 -5.48
CA CYS A 71 3.70 14.63 -4.52
C CYS A 71 2.30 15.22 -4.68
N LYS A 72 1.58 15.42 -3.57
CA LYS A 72 0.28 16.08 -3.53
C LYS A 72 0.12 16.94 -2.29
N VAL A 73 -0.92 17.78 -2.29
CA VAL A 73 -1.33 18.51 -1.09
C VAL A 73 -1.73 17.50 -0.01
N PRO A 74 -1.13 17.56 1.20
CA PRO A 74 -1.39 16.58 2.24
C PRO A 74 -2.84 16.63 2.70
N SER A 75 -3.52 15.49 2.65
CA SER A 75 -4.89 15.31 3.17
C SER A 75 -4.90 14.57 4.52
N THR A 76 -3.82 13.84 4.83
CA THR A 76 -3.67 12.97 5.99
C THR A 76 -2.19 12.88 6.39
N CYS A 77 -1.89 12.42 7.61
CA CYS A 77 -0.51 12.22 8.05
C CYS A 77 0.10 10.96 7.41
N CYS A 78 -0.62 9.84 7.45
CA CYS A 78 -0.31 8.67 6.64
C CYS A 78 -1.59 7.91 6.32
N ASN A 79 -1.61 7.23 5.19
CA ASN A 79 -2.66 6.29 4.85
C ASN A 79 -2.14 5.33 3.78
N GLY A 80 -2.00 4.06 4.09
CA GLY A 80 -1.48 3.11 3.13
C GLY A 80 -1.52 1.69 3.62
N TRP A 81 -1.14 0.80 2.73
CA TRP A 81 -1.08 -0.62 2.97
C TRP A 81 0.06 -1.26 2.19
N GLY A 82 0.45 -2.44 2.64
CA GLY A 82 1.44 -3.26 1.97
C GLY A 82 1.16 -4.73 2.17
N ARG A 83 1.63 -5.54 1.22
CA ARG A 83 1.70 -6.99 1.35
C ARG A 83 3.04 -7.48 0.86
N CYS A 84 3.62 -8.41 1.60
CA CYS A 84 4.84 -9.11 1.21
C CYS A 84 4.78 -10.53 1.76
N LEU A 85 4.76 -11.53 0.89
CA LEU A 85 4.55 -12.92 1.27
C LEU A 85 3.22 -13.09 2.03
N CYS A 86 3.27 -13.60 3.27
CA CYS A 86 2.11 -13.73 4.15
C CYS A 86 1.90 -12.50 5.05
N PHE A 87 2.78 -11.49 4.99
CA PHE A 87 2.62 -10.28 5.78
C PHE A 87 1.71 -9.29 5.06
N GLN A 88 0.76 -8.77 5.82
CA GLN A 88 -0.11 -7.67 5.45
C GLN A 88 0.13 -6.54 6.44
N THR A 89 0.32 -5.32 5.95
CA THR A 89 0.46 -4.13 6.78
C THR A 89 -0.55 -3.08 6.35
N ALA A 90 -1.00 -2.29 7.32
CA ALA A 90 -1.80 -1.11 7.03
C ALA A 90 -1.50 -0.02 8.05
N GLN A 91 -1.67 1.22 7.61
CA GLN A 91 -1.51 2.41 8.43
C GLN A 91 -2.51 3.48 8.01
N SER A 92 -3.08 4.20 8.98
CA SER A 92 -3.91 5.38 8.74
C SER A 92 -3.88 6.31 9.93
N CYS A 93 -3.33 7.51 9.74
CA CYS A 93 -3.30 8.57 10.72
C CYS A 93 -3.86 9.87 10.09
N PRO A 94 -5.00 10.39 10.59
CA PRO A 94 -5.85 9.82 11.64
C PRO A 94 -6.56 8.51 11.22
N CYS A 95 -6.98 7.70 12.19
CA CYS A 95 -7.84 6.55 11.93
C CYS A 95 -9.26 7.01 11.53
N GLY A 96 -9.97 6.22 10.73
CA GLY A 96 -11.34 6.56 10.31
C GLY A 96 -12.02 5.44 9.52
N GLU A 97 -13.34 5.48 9.42
CA GLU A 97 -14.13 4.43 8.74
C GLU A 97 -13.79 4.28 7.25
N ASP A 98 -13.38 5.36 6.60
CA ASP A 98 -12.96 5.45 5.19
C ASP A 98 -11.46 5.13 4.97
N LYS A 99 -10.75 4.72 6.03
CA LYS A 99 -9.29 4.51 6.03
C LYS A 99 -8.93 3.04 6.19
N TYR A 100 -7.67 2.70 5.89
CA TYR A 100 -7.15 1.33 6.08
C TYR A 100 -7.11 0.93 7.55
N VAL A 101 -6.94 1.87 8.50
CA VAL A 101 -7.04 1.60 9.93
C VAL A 101 -8.23 2.39 10.49
N LYS A 102 -9.25 1.66 10.92
CA LYS A 102 -10.54 2.22 11.34
C LYS A 102 -10.49 2.76 12.77
N ASN A 103 -9.87 2.01 13.66
CA ASN A 103 -9.79 2.32 15.08
C ASN A 103 -8.36 2.14 15.59
N CYS A 104 -8.06 2.75 16.74
CA CYS A 104 -6.79 2.54 17.42
C CYS A 104 -6.53 1.03 17.66
N VAL A 105 -5.39 0.53 17.18
CA VAL A 105 -4.94 -0.86 17.37
C VAL A 105 -3.88 -0.89 18.46
N CYS A 106 -4.01 -1.82 19.40
CA CYS A 106 -2.94 -2.13 20.35
C CYS A 106 -2.86 -3.64 20.43
N ASN A 107 -1.85 -4.22 19.76
CA ASN A 107 -1.65 -5.67 19.71
C ASN A 107 -0.15 -5.99 19.75
N ALA A 108 0.24 -6.93 20.60
CA ALA A 108 1.59 -7.45 20.66
C ALA A 108 1.56 -8.98 20.61
N TYR A 109 2.23 -9.56 19.62
CA TYR A 109 2.36 -11.00 19.43
C TYR A 109 1.02 -11.75 19.38
N GLY A 110 0.02 -11.14 18.75
CA GLY A 110 -1.33 -11.68 18.63
C GLY A 110 -2.25 -11.40 19.83
N VAL A 111 -1.75 -10.82 20.92
CA VAL A 111 -2.57 -10.41 22.06
C VAL A 111 -2.95 -8.95 21.90
N GLY A 112 -4.24 -8.70 21.66
CA GLY A 112 -4.82 -7.38 21.46
C GLY A 112 -5.45 -6.83 22.73
N CYS A 113 -5.23 -5.53 22.99
CA CYS A 113 -5.92 -4.74 24.00
C CYS A 113 -6.99 -3.82 23.38
N ALA A 114 -6.75 -3.32 22.16
CA ALA A 114 -7.65 -2.43 21.42
C ALA A 114 -7.67 -2.82 19.92
N PRO A 115 -8.82 -2.70 19.22
CA PRO A 115 -10.10 -2.13 19.67
C PRO A 115 -10.93 -3.08 20.54
N GLN A 116 -10.64 -4.38 20.48
CA GLN A 116 -11.24 -5.40 21.33
C GLN A 116 -10.10 -6.20 21.97
N CYS A 117 -10.27 -6.53 23.24
CA CYS A 117 -9.36 -7.42 23.93
C CYS A 117 -9.49 -8.85 23.39
N GLY A 118 -8.38 -9.53 23.13
CA GLY A 118 -8.43 -10.90 22.63
C GLY A 118 -7.09 -11.45 22.19
N CYS A 119 -7.11 -12.67 21.65
CA CYS A 119 -5.96 -13.35 21.07
C CYS A 119 -6.26 -13.66 19.60
N CYS A 120 -5.27 -13.47 18.73
CA CYS A 120 -5.33 -13.69 17.29
C CYS A 120 -6.54 -13.00 16.62
N SER A 121 -6.80 -11.75 17.00
CA SER A 121 -7.92 -10.99 16.45
C SER A 121 -7.73 -10.70 14.95
N ALA A 122 -8.84 -10.73 14.21
CA ALA A 122 -8.83 -10.38 12.80
C ALA A 122 -8.36 -8.93 12.58
N PRO A 123 -7.68 -8.63 11.45
CA PRO A 123 -7.34 -7.27 11.09
C PRO A 123 -8.60 -6.41 10.89
N GLN A 124 -8.47 -5.11 11.14
CA GLN A 124 -9.61 -4.18 11.06
C GLN A 124 -10.11 -3.91 9.64
N SER A 125 -9.27 -4.20 8.66
CA SER A 125 -9.53 -3.98 7.24
C SER A 125 -8.98 -5.12 6.41
N GLU A 126 -9.68 -5.41 5.33
CA GLU A 126 -9.12 -6.20 4.24
C GLU A 126 -8.22 -5.28 3.43
N VAL A 127 -6.98 -5.70 3.24
CA VAL A 127 -6.00 -4.98 2.44
C VAL A 127 -5.99 -5.59 1.03
N PRO A 128 -5.97 -4.75 -0.03
CA PRO A 128 -5.97 -5.25 -1.40
C PRO A 128 -4.83 -6.23 -1.68
N THR A 129 -5.07 -7.19 -2.56
CA THR A 129 -4.05 -8.14 -3.04
C THR A 129 -3.39 -7.71 -4.34
N THR A 130 -3.97 -6.71 -5.01
CA THR A 130 -3.49 -6.15 -6.28
C THR A 130 -3.50 -4.63 -6.22
N LEU A 131 -2.71 -3.96 -7.07
CA LEU A 131 -2.82 -2.51 -7.19
C LEU A 131 -4.10 -2.14 -7.93
N LYS A 132 -4.69 -1.00 -7.56
CA LYS A 132 -5.73 -0.40 -8.40
C LYS A 132 -5.06 0.06 -9.69
N LYS A 133 -5.57 -0.38 -10.84
CA LYS A 133 -5.14 0.11 -12.16
C LYS A 133 -5.39 1.62 -12.25
N GLY A 134 -4.34 2.41 -11.99
CA GLY A 134 -4.28 3.84 -12.28
C GLY A 134 -3.47 4.02 -13.57
N GLY A 135 -4.03 4.78 -14.52
CA GLY A 135 -3.61 4.88 -15.92
C GLY A 135 -2.11 4.85 -16.20
N ALA A 136 -1.58 3.69 -16.56
CA ALA A 136 -0.30 3.57 -17.24
C ALA A 136 -0.55 3.56 -18.76
N ALA A 137 -0.78 4.74 -19.34
CA ALA A 137 -0.80 4.93 -20.78
C ALA A 137 -0.15 6.26 -21.17
N ALA A 138 1.10 6.47 -20.73
CA ALA A 138 1.97 7.46 -21.37
C ALA A 138 3.01 6.69 -22.19
N GLY A 139 2.73 6.57 -23.50
CA GLY A 139 3.68 6.01 -24.46
C GLY A 139 4.98 6.81 -24.45
N ALA A 140 6.09 6.15 -24.19
CA ALA A 140 7.39 6.71 -24.54
C ALA A 140 7.46 6.84 -26.08
N PRO A 141 7.97 7.95 -26.63
CA PRO A 141 8.24 8.03 -28.06
C PRO A 141 9.20 6.92 -28.45
N THR A 142 8.92 6.29 -29.59
CA THR A 142 9.71 5.25 -30.22
C THR A 142 11.19 5.63 -30.23
N ILE A 143 12.02 4.67 -29.79
CA ILE A 143 13.47 4.73 -29.87
C ILE A 143 13.83 5.06 -31.33
N VAL A 144 14.40 6.24 -31.54
CA VAL A 144 15.06 6.57 -32.81
C VAL A 144 16.19 5.58 -32.98
N GLU A 145 16.15 4.78 -34.05
CA GLU A 145 17.26 3.92 -34.49
C GLU A 145 18.56 4.73 -34.48
N ILE A 146 19.44 4.44 -33.51
CA ILE A 146 20.84 4.77 -33.66
C ILE A 146 21.41 3.68 -34.54
N ALA A 147 21.33 3.90 -35.85
CA ALA A 147 22.10 3.16 -36.84
C ALA A 147 23.58 3.21 -36.46
N ARG A 148 24.21 2.04 -36.39
CA ARG A 148 25.65 1.84 -36.53
C ARG A 148 25.88 0.71 -37.50
#